data_AF-A0A8T4X9M1-F1
#
_entry.id   AF-A0A8T4X9M1-F1
#
_cell.length_a   1.000
_cell.length_b   1.000
_cell.length_c   1.000
_cell.angle_alpha   90.00
_cell.angle_beta   90.00
_cell.angle_gamma   90.00
#
_symmetry.space_group_name_H-M   'P 1'
#
loop_
_entity.id
_entity.type
_entity.pdbx_description
1 polymer ?
#
loop_
_entity_poly.entity_id
_entity_poly.type
_entity_poly.pdbx_seq_one_letter_code
_entity_poly.pdbx_strand_id
1 'polypeptide(L)'
;MSTDEIPYVKWGEYSSRSPDKPDILECRVIKTETFESDLTTNVHVQQKIHDSWEDRILPLKSHESDNSSLLKSWNELVKKKKIASGMEFKIGTYLGLSKNNRPIRRFELVI
;
A
#
# COMPACT_ATOMS: atom_id res chain seq x y z
N MET A 1 -14.19 0.75 22.22
CA MET A 1 -14.46 0.65 20.77
C MET A 1 -13.70 -0.57 20.30
N SER A 2 -14.42 -1.63 19.93
CA SER A 2 -13.84 -2.88 19.45
C SER A 2 -13.06 -2.62 18.17
N THR A 3 -11.82 -3.09 18.13
CA THR A 3 -10.93 -3.09 16.95
C THR A 3 -11.36 -4.11 15.87
N ASP A 4 -12.49 -4.79 16.08
CA ASP A 4 -13.20 -5.61 15.09
C ASP A 4 -13.94 -4.67 14.12
N GLU A 5 -13.60 -4.48 12.85
CA GLU A 5 -12.62 -5.11 11.97
C GLU A 5 -12.22 -4.02 10.95
N ILE A 6 -11.12 -3.27 11.15
CA ILE A 6 -10.66 -2.38 10.07
C ILE A 6 -10.19 -3.29 8.92
N PRO A 7 -10.83 -3.25 7.75
CA PRO A 7 -10.52 -4.22 6.71
C PRO A 7 -9.20 -3.88 6.01
N TYR A 8 -8.48 -4.92 5.61
CA TYR A 8 -7.23 -4.77 4.88
C TYR A 8 -7.49 -4.38 3.42
N VAL A 9 -6.57 -3.61 2.85
CA VAL A 9 -6.46 -3.45 1.40
C VAL A 9 -6.13 -4.81 0.78
N LYS A 10 -7.01 -5.29 -0.09
CA LYS A 10 -6.85 -6.57 -0.78
C LYS A 10 -6.09 -6.38 -2.08
N TRP A 11 -4.78 -6.54 -2.04
CA TRP A 11 -3.94 -6.44 -3.24
C TRP A 11 -4.36 -7.36 -4.39
N GLY A 12 -5.09 -8.44 -4.12
CA GLY A 12 -5.66 -9.32 -5.15
C GLY A 12 -6.70 -8.67 -6.07
N GLU A 13 -7.34 -7.59 -5.64
CA GLU A 13 -8.38 -6.88 -6.43
C GLU A 13 -7.78 -6.02 -7.56
N TYR A 14 -6.48 -5.72 -7.47
CA TYR A 14 -5.74 -4.92 -8.44
C TYR A 14 -5.09 -5.86 -9.47
N SER A 15 -5.80 -6.13 -10.56
CA SER A 15 -5.46 -7.18 -11.54
C SER A 15 -4.63 -6.72 -12.75
N SER A 16 -4.32 -5.42 -12.86
CA SER A 16 -3.56 -4.87 -13.98
C SER A 16 -2.23 -5.60 -14.16
N ARG A 17 -1.88 -5.83 -15.43
CA ARG A 17 -0.62 -6.44 -15.87
C ARG A 17 0.23 -5.48 -16.70
N SER A 18 -0.20 -4.23 -16.82
CA SER A 18 0.44 -3.23 -17.67
C SER A 18 1.09 -2.15 -16.80
N PRO A 19 2.40 -1.89 -16.97
CA PRO A 19 3.06 -0.79 -16.27
C PRO A 19 2.54 0.57 -16.73
N ASP A 20 2.07 0.70 -17.97
CA ASP A 20 1.55 1.96 -18.54
C ASP A 20 0.11 2.24 -18.12
N LYS A 21 -0.59 1.23 -17.61
CA LYS A 21 -1.97 1.31 -17.11
C LYS A 21 -2.08 0.58 -15.77
N PRO A 22 -1.37 1.03 -14.73
CA PRO A 22 -1.44 0.40 -13.42
C PRO A 22 -2.83 0.63 -12.81
N ASP A 23 -3.25 -0.27 -11.94
CA ASP A 23 -4.39 0.03 -11.08
C ASP A 23 -3.97 1.08 -10.06
N ILE A 24 -4.88 2.00 -9.76
CA ILE A 24 -4.62 3.12 -8.86
C ILE A 24 -5.41 2.92 -7.57
N LEU A 25 -4.70 2.93 -6.46
CA LEU A 25 -5.25 3.03 -5.12
C LEU A 25 -5.08 4.47 -4.61
N GLU A 26 -6.18 5.17 -4.37
CA GLU A 26 -6.17 6.50 -3.77
C GLU A 26 -6.31 6.39 -2.25
N CYS A 27 -5.37 6.98 -1.51
CA CYS A 27 -5.29 6.88 -0.06
C CYS A 27 -5.05 8.23 0.60
N ARG A 28 -5.42 8.33 1.88
CA ARG A 28 -5.07 9.42 2.78
C ARG A 28 -4.40 8.85 4.02
N VAL A 29 -3.30 9.47 4.46
CA VAL A 29 -2.53 8.99 5.61
C VAL A 29 -3.26 9.35 6.90
N ILE A 30 -3.53 8.34 7.74
CA ILE A 30 -4.02 8.57 9.10
C ILE A 30 -2.84 8.66 10.05
N LYS A 31 -1.95 7.66 10.01
CA LYS A 31 -0.73 7.58 10.82
C LYS A 31 0.45 7.21 9.94
N THR A 32 1.63 7.72 10.27
CA THR A 32 2.87 7.37 9.56
C THR A 32 3.57 6.17 10.17
N GLU A 33 3.26 5.88 11.45
CA GLU A 33 3.82 4.77 12.20
C GLU A 33 3.35 3.45 11.61
N THR A 34 4.32 2.59 11.27
CA THR A 34 4.04 1.21 10.87
C THR A 34 3.83 0.35 12.11
N PHE A 35 3.03 -0.69 11.97
CA PHE A 35 2.85 -1.72 12.98
C PHE A 35 2.93 -3.10 12.35
N GLU A 36 3.24 -4.10 13.17
CA GLU A 36 3.36 -5.49 12.72
C GLU A 36 2.10 -6.28 13.09
N SER A 37 1.65 -7.13 12.18
CA SER A 37 0.77 -8.26 12.47
C SER A 37 1.57 -9.56 12.31
N ASP A 38 0.94 -10.70 12.54
CA ASP A 38 1.59 -12.01 12.44
C ASP A 38 2.17 -12.30 11.03
N LEU A 39 1.66 -11.65 9.99
CA LEU A 39 2.00 -11.95 8.59
C LEU A 39 2.56 -10.75 7.81
N THR A 40 2.39 -9.53 8.31
CA THR A 40 2.60 -8.32 7.52
C THR A 40 3.04 -7.12 8.35
N THR A 41 3.85 -6.26 7.75
CA THR A 41 4.07 -4.87 8.19
C THR A 41 3.03 -3.97 7.55
N ASN A 42 2.36 -3.14 8.37
CA ASN A 42 1.15 -2.43 7.99
C ASN A 42 1.18 -0.96 8.39
N VAL A 43 0.27 -0.17 7.81
CA VAL A 43 -0.02 1.21 8.23
C VAL A 43 -1.52 1.52 8.14
N HIS A 44 -2.02 2.45 8.98
CA HIS A 44 -3.41 2.90 8.94
C HIS A 44 -3.59 4.03 7.93
N VAL A 45 -4.53 3.84 7.01
CA VAL A 45 -4.88 4.82 5.97
C VAL A 45 -6.39 4.91 5.84
N GLN A 46 -6.85 5.94 5.15
CA GLN A 46 -8.16 5.93 4.52
C GLN A 46 -7.98 5.60 3.04
N GLN A 47 -8.79 4.69 2.53
CA GLN A 47 -8.88 4.39 1.11
C GLN A 47 -10.12 5.08 0.54
N LYS A 48 -9.98 5.65 -0.65
CA LYS A 48 -11.15 6.12 -1.40
C LYS A 48 -11.83 4.93 -2.08
N ILE A 49 -13.08 4.67 -1.71
CA ILE A 49 -13.95 3.66 -2.31
C ILE A 49 -15.18 4.39 -2.84
N HIS A 50 -15.39 4.37 -4.15
CA HIS A 50 -16.38 5.23 -4.82
C HIS A 50 -16.17 6.71 -4.44
N ASP A 51 -17.13 7.31 -3.73
CA ASP A 51 -17.10 8.71 -3.30
C ASP A 51 -16.88 8.88 -1.78
N SER A 52 -16.53 7.80 -1.07
CA SER A 52 -16.29 7.81 0.38
C SER A 52 -14.87 7.42 0.75
N TRP A 53 -14.39 8.00 1.87
CA TRP A 53 -13.16 7.62 2.52
C TRP A 53 -13.46 6.62 3.62
N GLU A 54 -12.86 5.44 3.54
CA GLU A 54 -13.04 4.36 4.50
C GLU A 54 -11.71 4.01 5.16
N ASP A 55 -11.71 3.81 6.48
CA ASP A 55 -10.51 3.36 7.19
C ASP A 55 -10.11 1.95 6.72
N ARG A 56 -8.83 1.78 6.38
CA ARG A 56 -8.26 0.53 5.92
C ARG A 56 -6.89 0.31 6.53
N ILE A 57 -6.53 -0.97 6.65
CA ILE A 57 -5.16 -1.39 6.92
C ILE A 57 -4.45 -1.58 5.59
N LEU A 58 -3.37 -0.84 5.35
CA LEU A 58 -2.53 -0.97 4.18
C LEU A 58 -1.35 -1.91 4.47
N PRO A 59 -1.31 -3.13 3.92
CA PRO A 59 -0.16 -4.00 4.06
C PRO A 59 0.98 -3.52 3.16
N LEU A 60 2.07 -3.07 3.77
CA LEU A 60 3.26 -2.54 3.09
C LEU A 60 4.25 -3.64 2.69
N LYS A 61 4.31 -4.72 3.48
CA LYS A 61 5.16 -5.88 3.21
C LYS A 61 4.60 -7.13 3.90
N SER A 62 4.60 -8.26 3.20
CA SER A 62 4.40 -9.58 3.82
C SER A 62 5.74 -10.13 4.36
N HIS A 63 5.70 -10.78 5.53
CA HIS A 63 6.89 -11.37 6.16
C HIS A 63 7.52 -12.47 5.31
N GLU A 64 6.70 -13.26 4.62
CA GLU A 64 7.14 -14.35 3.73
C GLU A 64 7.61 -13.87 2.34
N SER A 65 7.38 -12.59 2.01
CA SER A 65 7.77 -12.04 0.71
C SER A 65 9.07 -11.23 0.80
N ASP A 66 9.98 -11.49 -0.13
CA ASP A 66 11.16 -10.65 -0.37
C ASP A 66 10.80 -9.28 -0.95
N ASN A 67 9.58 -9.12 -1.48
CA ASN A 67 9.12 -7.87 -2.05
C ASN A 67 8.88 -6.82 -0.96
N SER A 68 9.90 -6.01 -0.72
CA SER A 68 9.92 -4.92 0.26
C SER A 68 9.79 -3.54 -0.39
N SER A 69 9.43 -3.48 -1.68
CA SER A 69 9.44 -2.23 -2.45
C SER A 69 8.53 -1.16 -1.86
N LEU A 70 7.28 -1.50 -1.55
CA LEU A 70 6.30 -0.57 -1.01
C LEU A 70 6.70 -0.04 0.37
N LEU A 71 7.10 -0.92 1.30
CA LEU A 71 7.61 -0.53 2.62
C LEU A 71 8.85 0.38 2.54
N LYS A 72 9.79 0.09 1.63
CA LYS A 72 10.98 0.93 1.43
C LYS A 72 10.60 2.32 0.94
N SER A 73 9.78 2.39 -0.11
CA SER A 73 9.29 3.66 -0.64
C SER A 73 8.52 4.46 0.41
N TRP A 74 7.64 3.82 1.19
CA TRP A 74 6.94 4.47 2.31
C TRP A 74 7.93 5.09 3.31
N ASN A 75 8.85 4.29 3.84
CA ASN A 75 9.83 4.74 4.84
C ASN A 75 10.72 5.87 4.32
N GLU A 76 11.13 5.82 3.05
CA GLU A 76 11.88 6.90 2.43
C GLU A 76 11.07 8.20 2.34
N LEU A 77 9.80 8.12 1.96
CA LEU A 77 8.94 9.29 1.80
C LEU A 77 8.56 9.91 3.14
N VAL A 78 8.32 9.09 4.17
CA VAL A 78 8.14 9.55 5.56
C VAL A 78 9.42 10.23 6.06
N LYS A 79 10.59 9.61 5.86
CA LYS A 79 11.89 10.21 6.25
C LYS A 79 12.14 11.54 5.55
N LYS A 80 11.77 11.65 4.28
CA LYS A 80 11.87 12.89 3.47
C LYS A 80 10.74 13.89 3.79
N LYS A 81 9.84 13.60 4.74
CA LYS A 81 8.65 14.41 5.07
C LYS A 81 7.74 14.71 3.88
N LYS A 82 7.78 13.86 2.84
CA LYS A 82 6.86 13.92 1.70
C LYS A 82 5.53 13.26 1.99
N ILE A 83 5.51 12.39 3.00
CA ILE A 83 4.29 11.80 3.55
C ILE A 83 4.15 12.25 5.00
N ALA A 84 2.99 12.79 5.34
CA ALA A 84 2.59 13.18 6.68
C ALA A 84 1.10 12.87 6.89
N SER A 85 0.66 12.78 8.15
CA SER A 85 -0.76 12.60 8.48
C SER A 85 -1.64 13.66 7.81
N GLY A 86 -2.77 13.23 7.27
CA GLY A 86 -3.71 14.06 6.53
C GLY A 86 -3.39 14.22 5.04
N MET A 87 -2.20 13.85 4.58
CA MET A 87 -1.85 13.93 3.15
C MET A 87 -2.53 12.83 2.34
N GLU A 88 -2.95 13.20 1.13
CA GLU A 88 -3.40 12.26 0.11
C GLU A 88 -2.22 11.78 -0.72
N PHE A 89 -2.29 10.53 -1.16
CA PHE A 89 -1.30 9.90 -2.01
C PHE A 89 -1.96 8.82 -2.85
N LYS A 90 -1.29 8.40 -3.92
CA LYS A 90 -1.74 7.31 -4.79
C LYS A 90 -0.71 6.20 -4.82
N ILE A 91 -1.17 4.96 -4.93
CA ILE A 91 -0.32 3.81 -5.22
C ILE A 91 -0.73 3.27 -6.59
N GLY A 92 0.18 3.38 -7.56
CA GLY A 92 0.09 2.61 -8.79
C GLY A 92 0.57 1.19 -8.54
N THR A 93 -0.20 0.19 -8.96
CA THR A 93 0.21 -1.21 -8.86
C THR A 93 -0.12 -2.00 -10.12
N TYR A 94 0.75 -2.95 -10.46
CA TYR A 94 0.55 -3.87 -11.57
C TYR A 94 1.32 -5.18 -11.30
N LEU A 95 0.90 -6.25 -11.95
CA LEU A 95 1.60 -7.54 -11.98
C LEU A 95 2.66 -7.51 -13.07
N GLY A 96 3.92 -7.64 -12.68
CA GLY A 96 5.06 -7.69 -13.57
C GLY A 96 5.93 -8.92 -13.33
N LEU A 97 7.10 -8.94 -13.96
CA LEU A 97 8.12 -9.97 -13.75
C LEU A 97 9.25 -9.45 -12.86
N SER A 98 9.72 -10.30 -11.97
CA SER A 98 10.95 -10.10 -11.20
C SER A 98 12.19 -10.32 -12.09
N LYS A 99 13.39 -10.03 -11.55
CA LYS A 99 14.67 -10.29 -12.24
C LYS A 99 14.85 -11.77 -12.62
N ASN A 100 14.20 -12.68 -11.90
CA ASN A 100 14.26 -14.12 -12.13
C ASN A 100 13.03 -14.64 -12.88
N ASN A 101 12.33 -13.79 -13.64
CA ASN A 101 11.11 -14.12 -14.38
C ASN A 101 9.96 -14.72 -13.55
N ARG A 102 9.98 -14.53 -12.22
CA ARG A 102 8.84 -14.88 -11.36
C ARG A 102 7.82 -13.75 -11.33
N PRO A 103 6.51 -14.02 -11.37
CA PRO A 103 5.47 -13.01 -11.18
C PRO A 103 5.67 -12.25 -9.86
N ILE A 104 5.53 -10.94 -9.91
CA ILE A 104 5.65 -10.07 -8.74
C ILE A 104 4.72 -8.86 -8.90
N ARG A 105 4.11 -8.43 -7.79
CA ARG A 105 3.40 -7.16 -7.75
C ARG A 105 4.38 -6.00 -7.64
N ARG A 106 4.27 -5.03 -8.54
CA ARG A 106 5.04 -3.79 -8.51
C ARG A 106 4.19 -2.70 -7.89
N PHE A 107 4.85 -1.74 -7.26
CA PHE A 107 4.23 -0.62 -6.59
C PHE A 107 4.99 0.66 -6.94
N GLU A 108 4.24 1.73 -7.14
CA GLU A 108 4.74 3.07 -7.34
C GLU A 108 3.93 4.01 -6.47
N LEU A 109 4.59 4.63 -5.48
CA LEU A 109 4.00 5.66 -4.64
C LEU A 109 4.09 7.01 -5.34
N VAL A 110 2.94 7.60 -5.61
CA VAL A 110 2.79 8.91 -6.23
C VAL A 110 2.18 9.86 -5.21
N ILE A 111 2.77 11.05 -5.05
CA ILE A 111 2.45 12.04 -4.02
C ILE A 111 2.17 13.37 -4.69
#